data_AF-A0A3C1HAW2-F1
#
_entry.id   AF-A0A3C1HAW2-F1
#
_cell.length_a   1.000
_cell.length_b   1.000
_cell.length_c   1.000
_cell.angle_alpha   90.00
_cell.angle_beta   90.00
_cell.angle_gamma   90.00
#
_symmetry.space_group_name_H-M   'P 1'
#
loop_
_entity.id
_entity.type
_entity.pdbx_description
1 polymer ?
#
loop_
_entity_poly.entity_id
_entity_poly.type
_entity_poly.pdbx_seq_one_letter_code
_entity_poly.pdbx_strand_id
1 'polypeptide(L)'
;MKNTLETRLGIFFAFALIAGVIILELIGAADFFKKGYRVTASFRSAQELKKGDAVKMAGVSVGEVEGISLTNGFARVTMKITSAEAEIKTDSRAAIKFTGLMGQNFVAIDFGSPTNQLHATEGTALLSYEQPDLSSLMVKLEGVASGVEGLTKSFSTENLSGLLGPVTDFVRNNNEKLSGIISNFKTVSDNIAQGKGTVGRLINDESLFTTAMGAVGKIDATLGDVQLLLGNAQKTVANINAGQGTLGLLLKDDAVYRESATAMKNLREIMEKINHGQGSVGKLVNDESFFKNIKLTLQKVEKATEGIEDQGPLSVLGIAVNKLF
;
A
#
# COMPACT_ATOMS: atom_id res chain seq x y z
N MET A 1 103.10 31.32 16.84
CA MET A 1 102.23 31.09 15.66
C MET A 1 102.26 29.60 15.30
N LYS A 2 101.59 28.76 16.09
CA LYS A 2 101.18 27.41 15.72
C LYS A 2 99.64 27.45 15.76
N ASN A 3 98.94 26.68 14.91
CA ASN A 3 97.47 26.51 14.87
C ASN A 3 96.73 27.06 13.64
N THR A 4 97.40 27.48 12.56
CA THR A 4 96.70 27.77 11.29
C THR A 4 96.19 26.51 10.61
N LEU A 5 96.95 25.41 10.66
CA LEU A 5 96.55 24.11 10.12
C LEU A 5 95.43 23.45 10.93
N GLU A 6 95.54 23.44 12.26
CA GLU A 6 94.54 22.86 13.16
C GLU A 6 93.18 23.58 13.07
N THR A 7 93.18 24.91 12.99
CA THR A 7 91.95 25.70 12.83
C THR A 7 91.28 25.45 11.48
N ARG A 8 92.06 25.36 10.40
CA ARG A 8 91.53 25.03 9.06
C ARG A 8 90.96 23.62 9.00
N LEU A 9 91.62 22.66 9.66
CA LEU A 9 91.15 21.29 9.75
C LEU A 9 89.85 21.19 10.57
N GLY A 10 89.77 21.89 11.70
CA GLY A 10 88.55 21.96 12.52
C GLY A 10 87.37 22.55 11.75
N ILE A 11 87.58 23.63 10.99
CA ILE A 11 86.55 24.24 10.15
C ILE A 11 86.10 23.29 9.03
N PHE A 12 87.04 22.63 8.35
CA PHE A 12 86.71 21.64 7.32
C PHE A 12 85.88 20.49 7.88
N PHE A 13 86.25 19.94 9.04
CA PHE A 13 85.47 18.91 9.71
C PHE A 13 84.09 19.39 10.13
N ALA A 14 83.96 20.63 10.63
CA ALA A 14 82.66 21.21 10.97
C ALA A 14 81.76 21.35 9.73
N PHE A 15 82.30 21.82 8.60
CA PHE A 15 81.56 21.89 7.35
C PHE A 15 81.21 20.51 6.80
N ALA A 16 82.10 19.53 6.90
CA ALA A 16 81.82 18.16 6.49
C ALA A 16 80.71 17.53 7.33
N LEU A 17 80.66 17.82 8.64
CA LEU A 17 79.62 17.35 9.54
C LEU A 17 78.28 18.02 9.24
N ILE A 18 78.26 19.34 9.01
CA ILE A 18 77.05 20.08 8.60
C ILE A 18 76.56 19.57 7.24
N ALA A 19 77.44 19.40 6.26
CA ALA A 19 77.09 18.84 4.97
C ALA A 19 76.55 17.41 5.10
N GLY A 20 77.13 16.60 5.99
CA GLY A 20 76.64 15.26 6.31
C GLY A 20 75.22 15.28 6.87
N VAL A 21 74.93 16.19 7.82
CA VAL A 21 73.57 16.36 8.38
C VAL A 21 72.59 16.83 7.30
N ILE A 22 72.97 17.81 6.47
CA ILE A 22 72.12 18.30 5.37
C ILE A 22 71.84 17.19 4.35
N ILE A 23 72.84 16.37 4.01
CA ILE A 23 72.66 15.21 3.12
C ILE A 23 71.71 14.19 3.74
N LEU A 24 71.86 13.89 5.04
CA LEU A 24 70.96 12.97 5.74
C LEU A 24 69.51 13.50 5.79
N GLU A 25 69.35 14.82 5.93
CA GLU A 25 68.04 15.49 5.94
C GLU A 25 67.41 15.51 4.53
N LEU A 26 68.19 15.78 3.48
CA LEU A 26 67.76 15.73 2.08
C LEU A 26 67.32 14.32 1.63
N ILE A 27 67.93 13.27 2.19
CA ILE A 27 67.58 11.87 1.89
C ILE A 27 66.39 11.40 2.76
N GLY A 28 65.95 12.20 3.74
CA GLY A 28 64.87 11.81 4.66
C GLY A 28 65.28 10.71 5.64
N ALA A 29 66.59 10.56 5.91
CA ALA A 29 67.10 9.48 6.78
C ALA A 29 66.56 9.58 8.23
N ALA A 30 66.13 10.78 8.66
CA ALA A 30 65.53 11.01 9.97
C ALA A 30 64.17 10.28 10.16
N ASP A 31 63.41 10.05 9.08
CA ASP A 31 62.10 9.39 9.15
C ASP A 31 62.22 7.88 9.50
N PHE A 32 63.38 7.28 9.29
CA PHE A 32 63.67 5.92 9.76
C PHE A 32 63.59 5.79 11.29
N PHE A 33 63.84 6.87 12.04
CA PHE A 33 63.85 6.88 13.51
C PHE A 33 62.49 7.14 14.16
N LYS A 34 61.44 7.50 13.38
CA LYS A 34 60.09 7.64 13.93
C LYS A 34 59.58 6.28 14.42
N LYS A 35 59.16 6.22 15.68
CA LYS A 35 58.47 5.04 16.25
C LYS A 35 57.18 4.84 15.47
N GLY A 36 56.93 3.60 15.07
CA GLY A 36 55.78 3.22 14.27
C GLY A 36 55.66 1.71 14.25
N TYR A 37 54.51 1.21 13.80
CA TYR A 37 54.27 -0.22 13.65
C TYR A 37 54.11 -0.59 12.17
N ARG A 38 54.42 -1.84 11.84
CA ARG A 38 54.35 -2.36 10.48
C ARG A 38 53.06 -3.12 10.26
N VAL A 39 52.43 -2.87 9.13
CA VAL A 39 51.30 -3.66 8.63
C VAL A 39 51.61 -4.13 7.21
N THR A 40 51.03 -5.25 6.82
CA THR A 40 51.26 -5.86 5.51
C THR A 40 49.96 -6.01 4.73
N ALA A 41 50.02 -5.90 3.41
CA ALA A 41 48.90 -6.20 2.52
C ALA A 41 49.42 -6.89 1.26
N SER A 42 48.65 -7.80 0.67
CA SER A 42 49.06 -8.58 -0.51
C SER A 42 48.18 -8.25 -1.71
N PHE A 43 48.76 -7.77 -2.81
CA PHE A 43 48.04 -7.37 -4.03
C PHE A 43 48.43 -8.26 -5.21
N ARG A 44 47.58 -8.45 -6.23
CA ARG A 44 48.01 -9.18 -7.45
C ARG A 44 48.99 -8.37 -8.28
N SER A 45 48.84 -7.04 -8.28
CA SER A 45 49.74 -6.11 -8.95
C SER A 45 50.11 -4.96 -8.01
N ALA A 46 51.39 -4.63 -7.96
CA ALA A 46 51.89 -3.48 -7.21
C ALA A 46 51.64 -2.14 -7.95
N GLN A 47 51.13 -2.15 -9.19
CA GLN A 47 50.80 -0.93 -9.96
C GLN A 47 51.88 0.17 -9.89
N GLU A 48 53.16 -0.16 -10.12
CA GLU A 48 54.30 0.78 -10.03
C GLU A 48 54.53 1.44 -8.65
N LEU A 49 53.99 0.89 -7.57
CA LEU A 49 54.30 1.30 -6.20
C LEU A 49 55.80 1.10 -5.92
N LYS A 50 56.40 2.06 -5.20
CA LYS A 50 57.81 2.08 -4.83
C LYS A 50 57.98 2.23 -3.32
N LYS A 51 59.17 1.86 -2.85
CA LYS A 51 59.58 2.15 -1.47
C LYS A 51 59.61 3.67 -1.26
N GLY A 52 59.01 4.14 -0.16
CA GLY A 52 58.84 5.55 0.15
C GLY A 52 57.52 6.15 -0.34
N ASP A 53 56.71 5.41 -1.10
CA ASP A 53 55.37 5.89 -1.46
C ASP A 53 54.51 6.06 -0.20
N ALA A 54 53.67 7.09 -0.22
CA ALA A 54 52.85 7.44 0.93
C ALA A 54 51.79 6.37 1.22
N VAL A 55 51.49 6.18 2.50
CA VAL A 55 50.34 5.43 2.98
C VAL A 55 49.36 6.45 3.54
N LYS A 56 48.14 6.48 3.01
CA LYS A 56 47.14 7.49 3.34
C LYS A 56 45.87 6.86 3.90
N MET A 57 45.28 7.51 4.90
CA MET A 57 43.95 7.20 5.42
C MET A 57 43.08 8.43 5.23
N ALA A 58 41.93 8.27 4.58
CA ALA A 58 41.04 9.38 4.21
C ALA A 58 41.72 10.57 3.49
N GLY A 59 42.82 10.30 2.77
CA GLY A 59 43.62 11.33 2.07
C GLY A 59 44.74 11.96 2.89
N VAL A 60 44.80 11.70 4.20
CA VAL A 60 45.86 12.17 5.11
C VAL A 60 47.01 11.16 5.13
N SER A 61 48.26 11.63 5.05
CA SER A 61 49.44 10.77 5.13
C SER A 61 49.62 10.23 6.56
N VAL A 62 49.60 8.91 6.71
CA VAL A 62 49.70 8.21 8.01
C VAL A 62 50.94 7.33 8.13
N GLY A 63 51.65 7.10 7.02
CA GLY A 63 52.82 6.25 6.98
C GLY A 63 53.43 6.19 5.58
N GLU A 64 54.33 5.24 5.39
CA GLU A 64 55.09 5.06 4.14
C GLU A 64 55.30 3.57 3.82
N VAL A 65 55.47 3.26 2.54
CA VAL A 65 55.81 1.93 2.07
C VAL A 65 57.28 1.64 2.40
N GLU A 66 57.52 0.70 3.31
CA GLU A 66 58.86 0.31 3.74
C GLU A 66 59.52 -0.66 2.75
N GLY A 67 58.72 -1.53 2.12
CA GLY A 67 59.22 -2.50 1.15
C GLY A 67 58.11 -3.24 0.40
N ILE A 68 58.49 -3.80 -0.74
CA ILE A 68 57.62 -4.60 -1.60
C ILE A 68 58.36 -5.88 -1.94
N SER A 69 57.73 -7.02 -1.69
CA SER A 69 58.29 -8.35 -1.99
C SER A 69 57.28 -9.21 -2.74
N LEU A 70 57.76 -10.10 -3.62
CA LEU A 70 56.90 -11.06 -4.31
C LEU A 70 56.82 -12.33 -3.47
N THR A 71 55.61 -12.71 -3.04
CA THR A 71 55.37 -13.94 -2.26
C THR A 71 54.14 -14.65 -2.81
N ASN A 72 54.27 -15.92 -3.18
CA ASN A 72 53.17 -16.76 -3.68
C ASN A 72 52.40 -16.16 -4.87
N GLY A 73 53.09 -15.43 -5.75
CA GLY A 73 52.46 -14.75 -6.90
C GLY A 73 51.70 -13.47 -6.56
N PHE A 74 51.80 -12.98 -5.31
CA PHE A 74 51.26 -11.69 -4.88
C PHE A 74 52.39 -10.73 -4.50
N ALA A 75 52.21 -9.45 -4.81
CA ALA A 75 53.05 -8.39 -4.30
C ALA A 75 52.65 -8.11 -2.84
N ARG A 76 53.47 -8.56 -1.89
CA ARG A 76 53.34 -8.23 -0.48
C ARG A 76 53.99 -6.89 -0.22
N VAL A 77 53.19 -5.93 0.20
CA VAL A 77 53.60 -4.57 0.54
C VAL A 77 53.68 -4.46 2.05
N THR A 78 54.84 -4.08 2.57
CA THR A 78 55.06 -3.75 3.98
C THR A 78 54.98 -2.24 4.15
N MET A 79 54.10 -1.81 5.02
CA MET A 79 53.82 -0.40 5.31
C MET A 79 54.21 -0.09 6.74
N LYS A 80 54.94 1.00 6.94
CA LYS A 80 55.27 1.53 8.27
C LYS A 80 54.33 2.68 8.59
N ILE A 81 53.52 2.51 9.64
CA ILE A 81 52.57 3.51 10.11
C ILE A 81 53.24 4.30 11.24
N THR A 82 53.39 5.60 11.05
CA THR A 82 54.10 6.49 11.96
C THR A 82 53.18 7.48 12.67
N SER A 83 51.96 7.69 12.16
CA SER A 83 50.99 8.56 12.81
C SER A 83 50.29 7.84 13.97
N ALA A 84 50.36 8.44 15.16
CA ALA A 84 49.65 7.95 16.36
C ALA A 84 48.13 8.21 16.29
N GLU A 85 47.69 9.12 15.41
CA GLU A 85 46.28 9.47 15.20
C GLU A 85 45.58 8.49 14.23
N ALA A 86 46.35 7.63 13.56
CA ALA A 86 45.83 6.67 12.59
C ALA A 86 45.34 5.40 13.30
N GLU A 87 44.05 5.36 13.63
CA GLU A 87 43.40 4.15 14.16
C GLU A 87 43.12 3.13 13.04
N ILE A 88 44.13 2.34 12.67
CA ILE A 88 43.96 1.23 11.72
C ILE A 88 43.41 0.02 12.47
N LYS A 89 42.33 -0.56 11.95
CA LYS A 89 41.69 -1.76 12.51
C LYS A 89 42.17 -3.03 11.80
N THR A 90 41.98 -4.18 12.41
CA THR A 90 42.36 -5.47 11.82
C THR A 90 41.56 -5.83 10.56
N ASP A 91 40.35 -5.28 10.43
CA ASP A 91 39.47 -5.45 9.26
C ASP A 91 39.57 -4.29 8.27
N SER A 92 40.50 -3.35 8.49
CA SER A 92 40.81 -2.31 7.51
C SER A 92 41.27 -2.93 6.20
N ARG A 93 40.85 -2.33 5.09
CA ARG A 93 41.23 -2.72 3.74
C ARG A 93 42.18 -1.72 3.12
N ALA A 94 43.17 -2.26 2.41
CA ALA A 94 44.15 -1.50 1.66
C ALA A 94 43.86 -1.59 0.15
N ALA A 95 44.05 -0.49 -0.55
CA ALA A 95 44.03 -0.42 -2.02
C ALA A 95 45.16 0.48 -2.51
N ILE A 96 45.81 0.08 -3.60
CA ILE A 96 46.76 0.94 -4.29
C ILE A 96 45.97 1.90 -5.18
N LYS A 97 46.19 3.21 -4.97
CA LYS A 97 45.54 4.29 -5.70
C LYS A 97 46.58 5.22 -6.33
N PHE A 98 46.17 5.92 -7.36
CA PHE A 98 47.01 6.84 -8.12
C PHE A 98 46.60 8.30 -7.88
N THR A 99 47.56 9.20 -7.65
CA THR A 99 47.29 10.62 -7.39
C THR A 99 47.22 11.45 -8.70
N GLY A 100 46.23 11.19 -9.56
CA GLY A 100 46.00 11.99 -10.78
C GLY A 100 47.11 11.90 -11.85
N LEU A 101 46.94 12.56 -13.00
CA LEU A 101 47.64 12.27 -14.27
C LEU A 101 49.19 12.27 -14.27
N MET A 102 49.84 12.91 -13.31
CA MET A 102 51.30 12.99 -13.17
C MET A 102 51.79 12.51 -11.79
N GLY A 103 50.90 11.95 -10.98
CA GLY A 103 51.19 11.64 -9.58
C GLY A 103 51.90 10.31 -9.37
N GLN A 104 52.32 10.09 -8.13
CA GLN A 104 52.82 8.80 -7.66
C GLN A 104 51.68 7.93 -7.14
N ASN A 105 51.91 6.61 -7.14
CA ASN A 105 51.04 5.67 -6.47
C ASN A 105 51.15 5.82 -4.95
N PHE A 106 50.09 5.45 -4.25
CA PHE A 106 50.05 5.45 -2.81
C PHE A 106 49.12 4.33 -2.33
N VAL A 107 49.33 3.88 -1.10
CA VAL A 107 48.42 2.91 -0.48
C VAL A 107 47.35 3.66 0.29
N ALA A 108 46.10 3.46 -0.06
CA ALA A 108 44.95 3.96 0.68
C ALA A 108 44.46 2.89 1.66
N ILE A 109 44.34 3.23 2.94
CA ILE A 109 43.77 2.36 3.98
C ILE A 109 42.41 2.92 4.40
N ASP A 110 41.40 2.04 4.49
CA ASP A 110 40.07 2.38 5.02
C ASP A 110 40.00 2.23 6.56
N PHE A 111 38.95 2.78 7.16
CA PHE A 111 38.76 2.75 8.62
C PHE A 111 38.25 1.40 9.16
N GLY A 112 38.02 0.40 8.31
CA GLY A 112 37.36 -0.85 8.70
C GLY A 112 35.91 -0.66 9.16
N SER A 113 35.35 -1.66 9.85
CA SER A 113 33.99 -1.64 10.39
C SER A 113 33.90 -0.79 11.67
N PRO A 114 32.80 -0.04 11.89
CA PRO A 114 32.55 0.65 13.16
C PRO A 114 32.47 -0.30 14.37
N THR A 115 32.08 -1.57 14.16
CA THR A 115 31.86 -2.55 15.24
C THR A 115 33.11 -3.28 15.69
N ASN A 116 34.18 -3.28 14.88
CA ASN A 116 35.44 -3.90 15.25
C ASN A 116 36.25 -2.95 16.14
N GLN A 117 36.68 -3.43 17.29
CA GLN A 117 37.50 -2.68 18.26
C GLN A 117 38.97 -3.14 18.25
N LEU A 118 39.30 -4.13 17.42
CA LEU A 118 40.67 -4.65 17.34
C LEU A 118 41.51 -3.74 16.45
N HIS A 119 42.53 -3.13 17.07
CA HIS A 119 43.53 -2.32 16.38
C HIS A 119 44.60 -3.21 15.74
N ALA A 120 45.10 -2.78 14.58
CA ALA A 120 46.23 -3.43 13.94
C ALA A 120 47.49 -3.27 14.81
N THR A 121 48.22 -4.36 14.98
CA THR A 121 49.50 -4.42 15.71
C THR A 121 50.63 -4.78 14.76
N GLU A 122 51.88 -4.76 15.23
CA GLU A 122 53.07 -5.11 14.44
C GLU A 122 52.88 -6.44 13.70
N GLY A 123 53.04 -6.42 12.37
CA GLY A 123 52.93 -7.60 11.51
C GLY A 123 51.51 -7.97 11.09
N THR A 124 50.48 -7.18 11.45
CA THR A 124 49.09 -7.45 11.04
C THR A 124 48.97 -7.45 9.51
N ALA A 125 48.31 -8.47 8.97
CA ALA A 125 47.97 -8.56 7.56
C ALA A 125 46.58 -7.96 7.31
N LEU A 126 46.53 -6.85 6.58
CA LEU A 126 45.31 -6.19 6.15
C LEU A 126 44.73 -6.87 4.91
N LEU A 127 43.40 -6.80 4.79
CA LEU A 127 42.70 -7.21 3.58
C LEU A 127 43.04 -6.24 2.44
N SER A 128 43.17 -6.74 1.22
CA SER A 128 43.42 -5.92 0.04
C SER A 128 42.27 -6.02 -0.95
N TYR A 129 42.05 -4.95 -1.70
CA TYR A 129 41.18 -4.98 -2.87
C TYR A 129 41.80 -4.17 -4.01
N GLU A 130 41.40 -4.51 -5.23
CA GLU A 130 41.94 -3.91 -6.44
C GLU A 130 40.97 -2.88 -6.99
N GLN A 131 41.50 -1.73 -7.40
CA GLN A 131 40.74 -0.77 -8.20
C GLN A 131 41.02 -1.02 -9.68
N PRO A 132 40.01 -0.89 -10.57
CA PRO A 132 40.24 -0.94 -12.00
C PRO A 132 41.25 0.13 -12.40
N ASP A 133 42.29 -0.27 -13.13
CA ASP A 133 43.24 0.68 -13.70
C ASP A 133 42.60 1.45 -14.87
N LEU A 134 43.21 2.58 -15.25
CA LEU A 134 42.70 3.38 -16.37
C LEU A 134 42.70 2.59 -17.68
N SER A 135 43.66 1.68 -17.86
CA SER A 135 43.77 0.80 -19.02
C SER A 135 42.54 -0.12 -19.16
N SER A 136 42.08 -0.74 -18.07
CA SER A 136 40.88 -1.59 -18.05
C SER A 136 39.60 -0.79 -18.26
N LEU A 137 39.57 0.48 -17.84
CA LEU A 137 38.48 1.40 -18.18
C LEU A 137 38.50 1.74 -19.68
N MET A 138 39.67 1.96 -20.28
CA MET A 138 39.79 2.19 -21.73
C MET A 138 39.33 0.99 -22.54
N VAL A 139 39.69 -0.23 -22.13
CA VAL A 139 39.21 -1.47 -22.77
C VAL A 139 37.69 -1.59 -22.64
N LYS A 140 37.11 -1.23 -21.49
CA LYS A 140 35.65 -1.20 -21.33
C LYS A 140 34.99 -0.12 -22.22
N LEU A 141 35.62 1.05 -22.37
CA LEU A 141 35.16 2.11 -23.27
C LEU A 141 35.28 1.70 -24.74
N GLU A 142 36.31 0.96 -25.12
CA GLU A 142 36.44 0.34 -26.44
C GLU A 142 35.30 -0.66 -26.67
N GLY A 143 34.94 -1.46 -25.66
CA GLY A 143 33.76 -2.33 -25.71
C GLY A 143 32.46 -1.55 -25.97
N VAL A 144 32.30 -0.37 -25.38
CA VAL A 144 31.16 0.53 -25.67
C VAL A 144 31.23 1.07 -27.10
N ALA A 145 32.39 1.53 -27.55
CA ALA A 145 32.59 2.01 -28.91
C ALA A 145 32.29 0.92 -29.95
N SER A 146 32.73 -0.31 -29.69
CA SER A 146 32.45 -1.48 -30.52
C SER A 146 30.95 -1.83 -30.52
N GLY A 147 30.27 -1.73 -29.37
CA GLY A 147 28.82 -1.90 -29.29
C GLY A 147 28.04 -0.86 -30.11
N VAL A 148 28.47 0.40 -30.08
CA VAL A 148 27.90 1.48 -30.90
C VAL A 148 28.18 1.25 -32.39
N GLU A 149 29.40 0.84 -32.75
CA GLU A 149 29.76 0.49 -34.13
C GLU A 149 28.90 -0.68 -34.65
N GLY A 150 28.67 -1.69 -33.81
CA GLY A 150 27.78 -2.81 -34.11
C GLY A 150 26.36 -2.35 -34.43
N LEU A 151 25.80 -1.45 -33.60
CA LEU A 151 24.49 -0.84 -33.88
C LEU A 151 24.49 -0.06 -35.19
N THR A 152 25.50 0.77 -35.45
CA THR A 152 25.61 1.53 -36.71
C THR A 152 25.72 0.62 -37.94
N LYS A 153 26.45 -0.50 -37.84
CA LYS A 153 26.52 -1.53 -38.89
C LYS A 153 25.19 -2.26 -39.11
N SER A 154 24.41 -2.48 -38.05
CA SER A 154 23.06 -3.05 -38.16
C SER A 154 22.06 -2.10 -38.85
N PHE A 155 22.25 -0.78 -38.75
CA PHE A 155 21.44 0.21 -39.45
C PHE A 155 21.97 0.60 -40.85
N SER A 156 23.06 -0.01 -41.32
CA SER A 156 23.61 0.25 -42.65
C SER A 156 22.70 -0.35 -43.74
N THR A 157 22.52 0.38 -44.84
CA THR A 157 21.54 0.11 -45.91
C THR A 157 21.65 -1.31 -46.52
N GLU A 158 22.83 -1.92 -46.50
CA GLU A 158 23.07 -3.30 -46.95
C GLU A 158 22.43 -4.36 -46.05
N ASN A 159 22.40 -4.17 -44.72
CA ASN A 159 21.79 -5.10 -43.76
C ASN A 159 20.31 -4.79 -43.50
N LEU A 160 19.85 -3.59 -43.88
CA LEU A 160 18.44 -3.23 -43.76
C LEU A 160 17.55 -4.13 -44.63
N SER A 161 18.03 -4.56 -45.79
CA SER A 161 17.33 -5.52 -46.66
C SER A 161 17.08 -6.87 -45.97
N GLY A 162 17.99 -7.32 -45.11
CA GLY A 162 17.86 -8.57 -44.34
C GLY A 162 16.92 -8.45 -43.13
N LEU A 163 16.82 -7.26 -42.52
CA LEU A 163 15.86 -6.98 -41.44
C LEU A 163 14.47 -6.69 -41.96
N LEU A 164 14.38 -6.05 -43.13
CA LEU A 164 13.12 -5.74 -43.77
C LEU A 164 12.47 -7.02 -44.30
N GLY A 165 13.22 -7.98 -44.83
CA GLY A 165 12.70 -9.26 -45.36
C GLY A 165 11.60 -9.89 -44.49
N PRO A 166 11.91 -10.32 -43.24
CA PRO A 166 10.92 -10.91 -42.33
C PRO A 166 9.75 -9.99 -41.98
N VAL A 167 9.97 -8.67 -41.93
CA VAL A 167 8.92 -7.67 -41.68
C VAL A 167 8.00 -7.53 -42.90
N THR A 168 8.56 -7.44 -44.11
CA THR A 168 7.80 -7.45 -45.36
C THR A 168 7.06 -8.77 -45.55
N ASP A 169 7.65 -9.91 -45.18
CA ASP A 169 7.02 -11.21 -45.26
C ASP A 169 5.87 -11.34 -44.26
N PHE A 170 6.06 -10.84 -43.03
CA PHE A 170 4.98 -10.77 -42.05
C PHE A 170 3.83 -9.89 -42.54
N VAL A 171 4.12 -8.68 -43.06
CA VAL A 171 3.12 -7.76 -43.58
C VAL A 171 2.42 -8.36 -44.80
N ARG A 172 3.15 -8.99 -45.72
CA ARG A 172 2.59 -9.62 -46.93
C ARG A 172 1.71 -10.82 -46.59
N ASN A 173 2.15 -11.69 -45.69
CA ASN A 173 1.40 -12.89 -45.28
C ASN A 173 0.20 -12.58 -44.38
N ASN A 174 0.19 -11.42 -43.71
CA ASN A 174 -0.92 -10.99 -42.86
C ASN A 174 -1.73 -9.84 -43.47
N ASN A 175 -1.44 -9.40 -44.70
CA ASN A 175 -2.10 -8.25 -45.32
C ASN A 175 -3.63 -8.43 -45.39
N GLU A 176 -4.10 -9.63 -45.74
CA GLU A 176 -5.53 -9.94 -45.77
C GLU A 176 -6.18 -9.87 -44.38
N LYS A 177 -5.48 -10.38 -43.36
CA LYS A 177 -5.94 -10.32 -41.95
C LYS A 177 -5.94 -8.88 -41.43
N LEU A 178 -4.89 -8.12 -41.73
CA LEU A 178 -4.75 -6.71 -41.36
C LEU A 178 -5.83 -5.87 -42.05
N SER A 179 -6.08 -6.10 -43.34
CA SER A 179 -7.17 -5.46 -44.08
C SER A 179 -8.53 -5.79 -43.46
N GLY A 180 -8.77 -7.05 -43.08
CA GLY A 180 -9.98 -7.46 -42.36
C GLY A 180 -10.13 -6.76 -41.00
N ILE A 181 -9.06 -6.67 -40.22
CA ILE A 181 -9.05 -5.97 -38.92
C ILE A 181 -9.30 -4.47 -39.12
N ILE A 182 -8.64 -3.83 -40.08
CA ILE A 182 -8.81 -2.39 -40.38
C ILE A 182 -10.24 -2.11 -40.85
N SER A 183 -10.81 -2.99 -41.69
CA SER A 183 -12.20 -2.87 -42.16
C SER A 183 -13.20 -3.05 -41.01
N ASN A 184 -12.98 -4.04 -40.14
CA ASN A 184 -13.81 -4.26 -38.95
C ASN A 184 -13.69 -3.10 -37.97
N PHE A 185 -12.48 -2.60 -37.74
CA PHE A 185 -12.23 -1.44 -36.89
C PHE A 185 -12.90 -0.19 -37.45
N LYS A 186 -12.79 0.04 -38.77
CA LYS A 186 -13.52 1.12 -39.44
C LYS A 186 -15.02 0.98 -39.25
N THR A 187 -15.58 -0.22 -39.41
CA THR A 187 -17.01 -0.48 -39.23
C THR A 187 -17.45 -0.22 -37.79
N VAL A 188 -16.70 -0.70 -36.80
CA VAL A 188 -16.97 -0.47 -35.38
C VAL A 188 -16.84 1.02 -35.03
N SER A 189 -15.80 1.69 -35.52
CA SER A 189 -15.56 3.11 -35.32
C SER A 189 -16.65 3.97 -35.95
N ASP A 190 -17.07 3.65 -37.17
CA ASP A 190 -18.18 4.33 -37.87
C ASP A 190 -19.50 4.10 -37.12
N ASN A 191 -19.74 2.89 -36.58
CA ASN A 191 -20.90 2.62 -35.74
C ASN A 191 -20.87 3.43 -34.44
N ILE A 192 -19.72 3.57 -33.79
CA ILE A 192 -19.58 4.39 -32.59
C ILE A 192 -19.81 5.87 -32.91
N ALA A 193 -19.17 6.40 -33.95
CA ALA A 193 -19.31 7.80 -34.37
C ALA A 193 -20.75 8.15 -34.80
N GLN A 194 -21.46 7.20 -35.40
CA GLN A 194 -22.87 7.36 -35.79
C GLN A 194 -23.84 7.10 -34.62
N GLY A 195 -23.35 6.86 -33.41
CA GLY A 195 -24.20 6.60 -32.25
C GLY A 195 -24.92 5.24 -32.28
N LYS A 196 -24.50 4.31 -33.14
CA LYS A 196 -25.10 2.97 -33.26
C LYS A 196 -24.58 2.04 -32.16
N GLY A 197 -25.43 1.11 -31.72
CA GLY A 197 -25.10 0.18 -30.64
C GLY A 197 -25.20 0.81 -29.24
N THR A 198 -24.76 0.10 -28.21
CA THR A 198 -24.79 0.60 -26.82
C THR A 198 -23.66 1.58 -26.54
N VAL A 199 -22.44 1.31 -27.03
CA VAL A 199 -21.27 2.20 -26.89
C VAL A 199 -21.45 3.49 -27.68
N GLY A 200 -21.93 3.40 -28.94
CA GLY A 200 -22.22 4.60 -29.73
C GLY A 200 -23.26 5.50 -29.08
N ARG A 201 -24.35 4.93 -28.56
CA ARG A 201 -25.36 5.68 -27.78
C ARG A 201 -24.77 6.25 -26.49
N LEU A 202 -23.97 5.49 -25.75
CA LEU A 202 -23.35 6.01 -24.53
C LEU A 202 -22.42 7.20 -24.80
N ILE A 203 -21.68 7.19 -25.92
CA ILE A 203 -20.72 8.23 -26.26
C ILE A 203 -21.39 9.48 -26.88
N ASN A 204 -22.47 9.31 -27.66
CA ASN A 204 -23.07 10.42 -28.41
C ASN A 204 -24.41 10.93 -27.88
N ASP A 205 -25.06 10.20 -26.96
CA ASP A 205 -26.40 10.56 -26.52
C ASP A 205 -26.34 11.52 -25.32
N GLU A 206 -26.42 12.81 -25.63
CA GLU A 206 -26.50 13.91 -24.67
C GLU A 206 -27.72 13.76 -23.73
N SER A 207 -28.76 13.02 -24.17
CA SER A 207 -29.93 12.73 -23.36
C SER A 207 -29.65 11.78 -22.19
N LEU A 208 -28.65 10.90 -22.30
CA LEU A 208 -28.24 10.01 -21.21
C LEU A 208 -27.53 10.78 -20.11
N PHE A 209 -26.67 11.75 -20.48
CA PHE A 209 -26.04 12.65 -19.52
C PHE A 209 -27.07 13.49 -18.78
N THR A 210 -28.03 14.07 -19.50
CA THR A 210 -29.11 14.87 -18.89
C THR A 210 -30.08 14.03 -18.07
N THR A 211 -30.38 12.80 -18.48
CA THR A 211 -31.20 11.85 -17.70
C THR A 211 -30.48 11.41 -16.43
N ALA A 212 -29.17 11.15 -16.50
CA ALA A 212 -28.35 10.82 -15.32
C ALA A 212 -28.29 11.99 -14.34
N MET A 213 -28.04 13.21 -14.82
CA MET A 213 -28.07 14.41 -13.96
C MET A 213 -29.47 14.69 -13.40
N GLY A 214 -30.53 14.43 -14.18
CA GLY A 214 -31.91 14.53 -13.73
C GLY A 214 -32.26 13.52 -12.64
N ALA A 215 -31.72 12.30 -12.72
CA ALA A 215 -31.85 11.29 -11.66
C ALA A 215 -31.12 11.73 -10.38
N VAL A 216 -29.93 12.31 -10.49
CA VAL A 216 -29.19 12.91 -9.37
C VAL A 216 -29.99 14.05 -8.72
N GLY A 217 -30.56 14.96 -9.52
CA GLY A 217 -31.41 16.03 -8.98
C GLY A 217 -32.67 15.54 -8.27
N LYS A 218 -33.27 14.43 -8.71
CA LYS A 218 -34.40 13.79 -7.99
C LYS A 218 -33.97 13.13 -6.68
N ILE A 219 -32.74 12.63 -6.59
CA ILE A 219 -32.18 12.11 -5.35
C ILE A 219 -32.03 13.24 -4.33
N ASP A 220 -31.54 14.41 -4.74
CA ASP A 220 -31.40 15.57 -3.85
C ASP A 220 -32.76 16.05 -3.32
N ALA A 221 -33.79 16.10 -4.17
CA ALA A 221 -35.15 16.45 -3.75
C ALA A 221 -35.72 15.42 -2.76
N THR A 222 -35.52 14.13 -3.02
CA THR A 222 -35.96 13.04 -2.13
C THR A 222 -35.25 13.11 -0.78
N LEU A 223 -33.96 13.46 -0.75
CA LEU A 223 -33.21 13.64 0.48
C LEU A 223 -33.71 14.84 1.30
N GLY A 224 -34.15 15.91 0.64
CA GLY A 224 -34.83 17.04 1.30
C GLY A 224 -36.15 16.65 1.95
N ASP A 225 -37.00 15.90 1.24
CA ASP A 225 -38.28 15.40 1.77
C ASP A 225 -38.09 14.45 2.95
N VAL A 226 -37.08 13.58 2.88
CA VAL A 226 -36.71 12.69 3.99
C VAL A 226 -36.25 13.49 5.22
N GLN A 227 -35.48 14.56 5.04
CA GLN A 227 -35.07 15.44 6.15
C GLN A 227 -36.27 16.13 6.80
N LEU A 228 -37.23 16.63 6.00
CA LEU A 228 -38.48 17.21 6.51
C LEU A 228 -39.32 16.18 7.27
N LEU A 229 -39.45 14.97 6.73
CA LEU A 229 -40.14 13.86 7.40
C LEU A 229 -39.47 13.49 8.73
N LEU A 230 -38.14 13.40 8.76
CA LEU A 230 -37.39 13.11 9.99
C LEU A 230 -37.54 14.23 11.02
N GLY A 231 -37.54 15.50 10.60
CA GLY A 231 -37.81 16.63 11.50
C GLY A 231 -39.22 16.59 12.10
N ASN A 232 -40.23 16.30 11.27
CA ASN A 232 -41.62 16.17 11.73
C ASN A 232 -41.82 14.95 12.62
N ALA A 233 -41.16 13.83 12.33
CA ALA A 233 -41.19 12.63 13.15
C ALA A 233 -40.52 12.87 14.51
N GLN A 234 -39.35 13.51 14.54
CA GLN A 234 -38.68 13.91 15.78
C GLN A 234 -39.57 14.84 16.61
N LYS A 235 -40.21 15.83 15.99
CA LYS A 235 -41.16 16.72 16.67
C LYS A 235 -42.36 15.98 17.23
N THR A 236 -42.90 15.01 16.49
CA THR A 236 -44.02 14.17 16.94
C THR A 236 -43.61 13.31 18.13
N VAL A 237 -42.45 12.67 18.08
CA VAL A 237 -41.89 11.88 19.19
C VAL A 237 -41.63 12.76 20.42
N ALA A 238 -41.10 13.97 20.22
CA ALA A 238 -40.90 14.93 21.30
C ALA A 238 -42.23 15.34 21.94
N ASN A 239 -43.27 15.60 21.15
CA ASN A 239 -44.61 15.93 21.65
C ASN A 239 -45.22 14.76 22.44
N ILE A 240 -45.07 13.52 21.96
CA ILE A 240 -45.51 12.31 22.69
C ILE A 240 -44.79 12.20 24.03
N ASN A 241 -43.45 12.34 24.04
CA ASN A 241 -42.64 12.31 25.26
C ASN A 241 -42.97 13.47 26.21
N ALA A 242 -43.41 14.61 25.69
CA ALA A 242 -43.87 15.75 26.49
C ALA A 242 -45.29 15.57 27.04
N GLY A 243 -45.98 14.45 26.75
CA GLY A 243 -47.34 14.21 27.20
C GLY A 243 -48.40 14.98 26.39
N GLN A 244 -48.03 15.51 25.23
CA GLN A 244 -48.94 16.26 24.36
C GLN A 244 -49.65 15.34 23.36
N GLY A 245 -50.92 15.64 23.08
CA GLY A 245 -51.78 14.82 22.22
C GLY A 245 -52.31 13.58 22.93
N THR A 246 -53.23 12.86 22.28
CA THR A 246 -53.93 11.71 22.89
C THR A 246 -52.97 10.60 23.30
N LEU A 247 -51.97 10.27 22.48
CA LEU A 247 -50.95 9.27 22.81
C LEU A 247 -50.01 9.71 23.94
N GLY A 248 -49.62 10.99 23.96
CA GLY A 248 -48.80 11.54 25.04
C GLY A 248 -49.55 11.50 26.37
N LEU A 249 -50.83 11.90 26.38
CA LEU A 249 -51.71 11.83 27.55
C LEU A 249 -51.95 10.39 28.00
N LEU A 250 -52.23 9.46 27.07
CA LEU A 250 -52.41 8.03 27.40
C LEU A 250 -51.15 7.40 28.02
N LEU A 251 -49.96 7.83 27.58
CA LEU A 251 -48.69 7.27 28.07
C LEU A 251 -48.20 7.88 29.38
N LYS A 252 -48.51 9.16 29.65
CA LYS A 252 -47.96 9.89 30.81
C LYS A 252 -48.96 10.23 31.91
N ASP A 253 -50.26 10.21 31.63
CA ASP A 253 -51.24 10.69 32.58
C ASP A 253 -51.71 9.58 33.53
N ASP A 254 -51.31 9.67 34.80
CA ASP A 254 -51.76 8.75 35.84
C ASP A 254 -53.28 8.78 36.06
N ALA A 255 -53.97 9.88 35.72
CA ALA A 255 -55.42 9.98 35.84
C ALA A 255 -56.12 9.06 34.85
N VAL A 256 -55.64 9.00 33.60
CA VAL A 256 -56.15 8.10 32.57
C VAL A 256 -55.92 6.63 32.97
N TYR A 257 -54.76 6.31 33.54
CA TYR A 257 -54.49 4.97 34.06
C TYR A 257 -55.44 4.62 35.21
N ARG A 258 -55.64 5.54 36.16
CA ARG A 258 -56.56 5.36 37.30
C ARG A 258 -58.02 5.21 36.87
N GLU A 259 -58.46 6.03 35.92
CA GLU A 259 -59.83 6.00 35.40
C GLU A 259 -60.07 4.71 34.60
N SER A 260 -59.09 4.28 33.80
CA SER A 260 -59.10 2.99 33.10
C SER A 260 -59.12 1.81 34.07
N ALA A 261 -58.30 1.85 35.13
CA ALA A 261 -58.28 0.83 36.18
C ALA A 261 -59.62 0.77 36.95
N THR A 262 -60.23 1.93 37.21
CA THR A 262 -61.55 2.04 37.86
C THR A 262 -62.65 1.50 36.96
N ALA A 263 -62.64 1.83 35.67
CA ALA A 263 -63.56 1.28 34.69
C ALA A 263 -63.44 -0.25 34.59
N MET A 264 -62.22 -0.79 34.56
CA MET A 264 -61.96 -2.23 34.55
C MET A 264 -62.43 -2.92 35.83
N LYS A 265 -62.27 -2.28 37.00
CA LYS A 265 -62.80 -2.78 38.27
C LYS A 265 -64.33 -2.84 38.24
N ASN A 266 -64.99 -1.78 37.79
CA ASN A 266 -66.45 -1.73 37.68
C ASN A 266 -66.99 -2.78 36.71
N LEU A 267 -66.31 -2.97 35.57
CA LEU A 267 -66.67 -3.98 34.59
C LEU A 267 -66.53 -5.40 35.16
N ARG A 268 -65.44 -5.66 35.91
CA ARG A 268 -65.25 -6.95 36.59
C ARG A 268 -66.35 -7.24 37.60
N GLU A 269 -66.74 -6.27 38.43
CA GLU A 269 -67.85 -6.43 39.38
C GLU A 269 -69.18 -6.72 38.67
N ILE A 270 -69.46 -6.07 37.54
CA ILE A 270 -70.66 -6.34 36.73
C ILE A 270 -70.63 -7.78 36.22
N MET A 271 -69.49 -8.22 35.66
CA MET A 271 -69.32 -9.58 35.16
C MET A 271 -69.47 -10.63 36.26
N GLU A 272 -68.98 -10.35 37.47
CA GLU A 272 -69.10 -11.23 38.62
C GLU A 272 -70.55 -11.35 39.10
N LYS A 273 -71.28 -10.22 39.19
CA LYS A 273 -72.73 -10.21 39.47
C LYS A 273 -73.53 -11.02 38.44
N ILE A 274 -73.18 -10.90 37.15
CA ILE A 274 -73.80 -11.71 36.09
C ILE A 274 -73.53 -13.19 36.31
N ASN A 275 -72.27 -13.57 36.56
CA ASN A 275 -71.88 -14.98 36.73
C ASN A 275 -72.51 -15.62 37.99
N HIS A 276 -72.75 -14.84 39.05
CA HIS A 276 -73.38 -15.32 40.29
C HIS A 276 -74.92 -15.27 40.27
N GLY A 277 -75.54 -15.05 39.11
CA GLY A 277 -77.00 -15.02 39.02
C GLY A 277 -77.65 -13.79 39.66
N GLN A 278 -76.89 -12.72 39.93
CA GLN A 278 -77.39 -11.53 40.60
C GLN A 278 -77.94 -10.50 39.60
N GLY A 279 -79.01 -9.80 39.97
CA GLY A 279 -79.73 -8.88 39.09
C GLY A 279 -80.58 -9.59 38.04
N SER A 280 -81.36 -8.84 37.26
CA SER A 280 -82.23 -9.41 36.21
C SER A 280 -81.43 -10.12 35.12
N VAL A 281 -80.30 -9.55 34.71
CA VAL A 281 -79.40 -10.14 33.70
C VAL A 281 -78.71 -11.40 34.24
N GLY A 282 -78.16 -11.36 35.46
CA GLY A 282 -77.54 -12.56 36.04
C GLY A 282 -78.54 -13.69 36.24
N LYS A 283 -79.73 -13.39 36.78
CA LYS A 283 -80.81 -14.38 36.91
C LYS A 283 -81.20 -14.97 35.56
N LEU A 284 -81.37 -14.14 34.53
CA LEU A 284 -81.72 -14.60 33.20
C LEU A 284 -80.63 -15.48 32.57
N VAL A 285 -79.36 -15.09 32.72
CA VAL A 285 -78.21 -15.81 32.17
C VAL A 285 -77.99 -17.16 32.85
N ASN A 286 -78.34 -17.30 34.14
CA ASN A 286 -78.12 -18.53 34.91
C ASN A 286 -79.39 -19.37 35.12
N ASP A 287 -80.53 -18.98 34.56
CA ASP A 287 -81.78 -19.72 34.72
C ASP A 287 -81.86 -20.90 33.74
N GLU A 288 -81.71 -22.14 34.24
CA GLU A 288 -81.87 -23.36 33.44
C GLU A 288 -83.26 -23.47 32.79
N SER A 289 -84.30 -22.93 33.43
CA SER A 289 -85.65 -22.91 32.88
C SER A 289 -85.77 -21.95 31.71
N PHE A 290 -84.99 -20.87 31.68
CA PHE A 290 -84.91 -19.97 30.54
C PHE A 290 -84.36 -20.67 29.31
N PHE A 291 -83.24 -21.40 29.45
CA PHE A 291 -82.70 -22.23 28.36
C PHE A 291 -83.66 -23.33 27.93
N LYS A 292 -84.35 -23.96 28.90
CA LYS A 292 -85.39 -24.96 28.61
C LYS A 292 -86.57 -24.34 27.87
N ASN A 293 -87.01 -23.15 28.24
CA ASN A 293 -88.11 -22.42 27.61
C ASN A 293 -87.72 -21.92 26.22
N ILE A 294 -86.46 -21.49 26.01
CA ILE A 294 -85.92 -21.20 24.66
C ILE A 294 -85.94 -22.46 23.82
N LYS A 295 -85.44 -23.59 24.35
CA LYS A 295 -85.43 -24.87 23.63
C LYS A 295 -86.85 -25.34 23.29
N LEU A 296 -87.79 -25.23 24.23
CA LEU A 296 -89.20 -25.57 23.99
C LEU A 296 -89.87 -24.62 23.01
N THR A 297 -89.54 -23.33 23.05
CA THR A 297 -90.02 -22.34 22.07
C THR A 297 -89.48 -22.68 20.68
N LEU A 298 -88.17 -22.97 20.55
CA LEU A 298 -87.56 -23.40 19.30
C LEU A 298 -88.20 -24.69 18.79
N GLN A 299 -88.43 -25.69 19.64
CA GLN A 299 -89.11 -26.93 19.26
C GLN A 299 -90.58 -26.72 18.85
N LYS A 300 -91.29 -25.77 19.49
CA LYS A 300 -92.66 -25.41 19.07
C LYS A 300 -92.67 -24.67 17.75
N VAL A 301 -91.70 -23.80 17.50
CA VAL A 301 -91.51 -23.12 16.21
C VAL A 301 -91.17 -24.14 15.13
N GLU A 302 -90.22 -25.05 15.38
CA GLU A 302 -89.83 -26.13 14.47
C GLU A 302 -91.01 -27.04 14.14
N LYS A 303 -91.79 -27.49 15.13
CA LYS A 303 -93.04 -28.24 14.89
C LYS A 303 -94.11 -27.46 14.14
N ALA A 304 -94.23 -26.15 14.38
CA ALA A 304 -95.15 -25.30 13.64
C ALA A 304 -94.69 -25.15 12.17
N THR A 305 -93.38 -25.12 11.94
CA THR A 305 -92.79 -25.09 10.60
C THR A 305 -92.93 -26.44 9.89
N GLU A 306 -92.69 -27.58 10.56
CA GLU A 306 -92.94 -28.93 10.01
C GLU A 306 -94.41 -29.15 9.65
N GLY A 307 -95.36 -28.64 10.45
CA GLY A 307 -96.79 -28.68 10.12
C GLY A 307 -97.18 -27.80 8.92
N ILE A 308 -96.35 -26.81 8.55
CA ILE A 308 -96.48 -26.01 7.33
C ILE A 308 -95.83 -26.71 6.14
N GLU A 309 -94.83 -27.57 6.37
CA GLU A 309 -94.11 -28.33 5.34
C GLU A 309 -94.84 -29.63 4.94
N ASP A 310 -95.55 -30.28 5.87
CA ASP A 310 -96.29 -31.53 5.63
C ASP A 310 -97.71 -31.33 5.05
N GLN A 311 -98.11 -30.07 4.79
CA GLN A 311 -99.20 -29.74 3.86
C GLN A 311 -98.60 -29.18 2.57
N GLY A 312 -98.28 -30.07 1.62
CA GLY A 312 -97.76 -29.68 0.31
C GLY A 312 -98.64 -28.61 -0.38
N PRO A 313 -98.08 -27.70 -1.20
CA PRO A 313 -98.82 -26.64 -1.91
C PRO A 313 -99.87 -27.07 -2.94
N LEU A 314 -100.31 -28.33 -2.97
CA LEU A 314 -101.15 -28.88 -4.05
C LEU A 314 -102.62 -29.17 -3.68
N SER A 315 -103.21 -28.56 -2.65
CA SER A 315 -104.67 -28.69 -2.43
C SER A 315 -105.46 -27.44 -2.00
N VAL A 316 -104.84 -26.28 -1.83
CA VAL A 316 -105.61 -25.06 -1.48
C VAL A 316 -106.20 -24.34 -2.71
N LEU A 317 -105.84 -24.74 -3.93
CA LEU A 317 -106.53 -24.32 -5.16
C LEU A 317 -107.91 -24.98 -5.36
N GLY A 318 -108.37 -25.84 -4.43
CA GLY A 318 -109.62 -26.60 -4.56
C GLY A 318 -110.81 -26.15 -3.70
N ILE A 319 -110.73 -25.07 -2.90
CA ILE A 319 -111.81 -24.71 -1.94
C ILE A 319 -112.45 -23.33 -2.24
N ALA A 320 -111.99 -22.58 -3.25
CA ALA A 320 -112.62 -21.34 -3.68
C ALA A 320 -113.72 -21.49 -4.76
N VAL A 321 -114.05 -22.72 -5.19
CA VAL A 321 -115.08 -22.99 -6.21
C VAL A 321 -116.05 -24.07 -5.72
N ASN A 322 -116.86 -23.79 -4.69
CA ASN A 322 -118.18 -24.42 -4.52
C ASN A 322 -119.14 -23.70 -3.53
N LYS A 323 -119.02 -22.38 -3.35
CA LYS A 323 -119.95 -21.59 -2.52
C LYS A 323 -120.46 -20.29 -3.18
N LEU A 324 -120.56 -20.31 -4.51
CA LEU A 324 -121.34 -19.32 -5.27
C LEU A 324 -122.22 -19.97 -6.37
N PHE A 325 -122.74 -21.15 -6.06
CA PHE A 325 -124.18 -21.39 -6.17
C PHE A 325 -124.72 -21.57 -4.75
#